data_AF-A0A3D3ZTL6-F1
#
_entry.id   AF-A0A3D3ZTL6-F1
#
_cell.length_a   1.000
_cell.length_b   1.000
_cell.length_c   1.000
_cell.angle_alpha   90.00
_cell.angle_beta   90.00
_cell.angle_gamma   90.00
#
_symmetry.space_group_name_H-M   'P 1'
#
loop_
_entity.id
_entity.type
_entity.pdbx_description
1 polymer ?
#
loop_
_entity_poly.entity_id
_entity_poly.type
_entity_poly.pdbx_seq_one_letter_code
_entity_poly.pdbx_strand_id
1 'polypeptide(L)' 'MTKSRICATATGLPANATITDCQHDAVILAEIVEAIDLLTNEGKRFDSVRFAITEVALEKARKLADDLDVLS' A
#
# COMPACT_ATOMS: atom_id res chain seq x y z
N MET A 1 -2.07 -19.93 -24.81
CA MET A 1 -1.35 -18.79 -24.21
C MET A 1 -1.80 -18.63 -22.77
N THR A 2 -1.11 -19.27 -21.85
CA THR A 2 -1.42 -19.26 -20.42
C THR A 2 -0.74 -18.04 -19.80
N LYS A 3 -1.53 -17.10 -19.26
CA LYS A 3 -1.03 -15.94 -18.50
C LYS A 3 -0.35 -16.45 -17.23
N SER A 4 0.99 -16.45 -17.20
CA SER A 4 1.75 -16.65 -15.96
C SER A 4 1.48 -15.48 -15.03
N ARG A 5 0.83 -15.77 -13.89
CA ARG A 5 0.80 -14.86 -12.75
C ARG A 5 2.23 -14.80 -12.21
N ILE A 6 2.85 -13.62 -12.30
CA ILE A 6 4.20 -13.38 -11.79
C ILE A 6 4.05 -13.17 -10.27
N CYS A 7 3.99 -14.26 -9.52
CA CYS A 7 4.13 -14.22 -8.08
C CYS A 7 5.36 -15.04 -7.71
N ALA A 8 6.41 -14.36 -7.27
CA ALA A 8 7.70 -14.89 -6.81
C ALA A 8 8.56 -15.61 -7.87
N THR A 9 9.74 -15.07 -8.14
CA THR A 9 10.81 -15.83 -8.79
C THR A 9 11.16 -17.08 -7.98
N ALA A 10 11.71 -18.10 -8.63
CA ALA A 10 12.00 -19.45 -8.08
C ALA A 10 12.88 -19.51 -6.81
N THR A 11 13.27 -18.37 -6.26
CA THR A 11 14.07 -18.18 -5.04
C THR A 11 13.28 -17.64 -3.85
N GLY A 12 11.98 -17.32 -4.00
CA GLY A 12 11.17 -16.72 -2.93
C GLY A 12 11.59 -15.29 -2.53
N LEU A 13 12.57 -14.70 -3.23
CA LEU A 13 12.93 -13.30 -3.09
C LEU A 13 11.89 -12.44 -3.83
N PRO A 14 11.44 -11.32 -3.25
CA PRO A 14 10.59 -10.38 -3.97
C PRO A 14 11.35 -9.93 -5.22
N ALA A 15 10.68 -9.96 -6.38
CA ALA A 15 11.21 -9.30 -7.56
C ALA A 15 11.55 -7.86 -7.16
N ASN A 16 12.75 -7.37 -7.51
CA ASN A 16 13.15 -6.00 -7.21
C ASN A 16 11.97 -5.08 -7.55
N ALA A 17 11.48 -4.33 -6.56
CA ALA A 17 10.33 -3.45 -6.74
C ALA A 17 10.61 -2.56 -7.95
N THR A 18 9.62 -2.38 -8.83
CA THR A 18 9.76 -1.48 -9.97
C THR A 18 9.11 -0.14 -9.67
N ILE A 19 9.45 0.89 -10.45
CA ILE A 19 8.77 2.19 -10.37
C ILE A 19 7.26 2.02 -10.59
N THR A 20 6.85 1.10 -11.47
CA THR A 20 5.43 0.79 -11.71
C THR A 20 4.75 0.21 -10.47
N ASP A 21 5.45 -0.64 -9.70
CA ASP A 21 4.91 -1.18 -8.45
C ASP A 21 4.75 -0.06 -7.41
N CYS A 22 5.72 0.85 -7.31
CA CYS A 22 5.62 2.03 -6.43
C CYS A 22 4.44 2.94 -6.83
N GLN A 23 4.19 3.13 -8.12
CA GLN A 23 3.04 3.89 -8.61
C GLN A 23 1.72 3.21 -8.24
N HIS A 24 1.66 1.88 -8.31
CA HIS A 24 0.48 1.12 -7.89
C HIS A 24 0.23 1.23 -6.38
N ASP A 25 1.29 1.08 -5.57
CA ASP A 25 1.21 1.22 -4.12
C ASP A 25 0.82 2.65 -3.70
N ALA A 26 1.26 3.68 -4.44
CA ALA A 26 0.83 5.07 -4.24
C ALA A 26 -0.67 5.26 -4.48
N VAL A 27 -1.24 4.62 -5.51
CA VAL A 27 -2.69 4.65 -5.77
C VAL A 27 -3.45 3.94 -4.64
N ILE A 28 -2.99 2.77 -4.21
CA ILE A 28 -3.59 2.06 -3.08
C ILE A 28 -3.54 2.92 -1.80
N LEU A 29 -2.43 3.59 -1.55
CA LEU A 29 -2.30 4.48 -0.39
C LEU A 29 -3.28 5.65 -0.46
N ALA A 30 -3.52 6.22 -1.64
CA ALA A 30 -4.52 7.28 -1.83
C ALA A 30 -5.93 6.81 -1.46
N GLU A 31 -6.35 5.63 -1.93
CA GLU A 31 -7.65 5.02 -1.59
C GLU A 31 -7.80 4.77 -0.07
N ILE A 32 -6.72 4.36 0.59
CA ILE A 32 -6.73 4.19 2.05
C ILE A 32 -6.90 5.53 2.76
N VAL A 33 -6.28 6.62 2.27
CA VAL A 33 -6.47 7.97 2.82
C VAL A 33 -7.91 8.43 2.62
N GLU A 34 -8.52 8.17 1.46
CA GLU A 34 -9.94 8.46 1.23
C GLU A 34 -10.85 7.70 2.21
N ALA A 35 -10.55 6.41 2.47
CA ALA A 35 -11.29 5.64 3.47
C ALA A 35 -11.16 6.24 4.89
N ILE A 36 -9.98 6.74 5.27
CA ILE A 36 -9.77 7.41 6.56
C ILE A 36 -10.61 8.70 6.65
N ASP A 37 -10.68 9.48 5.57
CA ASP A 37 -11.49 10.69 5.52
C ASP A 37 -12.98 10.38 5.68
N LEU A 38 -13.49 9.38 4.95
CA LEU A 38 -14.87 8.91 5.08
C LEU A 38 -15.19 8.47 6.52
N LEU A 39 -14.31 7.68 7.15
CA LEU A 39 -14.51 7.22 8.52
C LEU A 39 -14.42 8.35 9.55
N THR A 40 -13.67 9.41 9.25
CA THR A 40 -13.61 10.61 10.09
C THR A 40 -14.94 11.37 10.08
N ASN A 41 -15.61 11.39 8.92
CA ASN A 41 -16.91 12.05 8.75
C ASN A 41 -18.09 11.26 9.36
N GLU A 42 -17.96 9.95 9.55
CA GLU A 42 -18.98 9.06 10.15
C GLU A 42 -19.01 9.07 11.70
N GLY A 43 -18.09 9.82 12.33
CA GLY A 43 -18.06 10.06 13.77
C GLY A 43 -17.48 8.92 14.63
N LYS A 44 -17.61 9.08 15.97
CA LYS A 44 -16.86 8.27 16.98
C LYS A 44 -17.09 6.75 16.92
N ARG A 45 -18.17 6.29 16.28
CA ARG A 45 -18.50 4.86 16.16
C ARG A 45 -17.40 4.08 15.42
N PHE A 46 -16.68 4.75 14.52
CA PHE A 46 -15.67 4.14 13.67
C PHE A 46 -14.23 4.50 14.08
N ASP A 47 -14.03 5.14 15.24
CA ASP A 47 -12.70 5.58 15.68
C ASP A 47 -11.69 4.42 15.73
N SER A 48 -12.10 3.25 16.24
CA SER A 48 -11.22 2.07 16.30
C SER A 48 -10.79 1.59 14.92
N VAL A 49 -11.70 1.60 13.94
CA VAL A 49 -11.41 1.23 12.56
C VAL A 49 -10.54 2.28 11.90
N ARG A 50 -10.83 3.57 12.12
CA ARG A 50 -10.02 4.68 11.62
C ARG A 50 -8.58 4.58 12.13
N PHE A 51 -8.38 4.32 13.42
CA PHE A 51 -7.04 4.16 13.99
C PHE A 51 -6.29 2.99 13.34
N ALA A 52 -6.92 1.82 13.24
CA ALA A 52 -6.31 0.65 12.61
C ALA A 52 -5.92 0.91 11.14
N ILE A 53 -6.80 1.57 10.37
CA ILE A 53 -6.51 1.89 8.96
C ILE A 53 -5.44 2.98 8.85
N THR A 54 -5.38 3.93 9.78
CA THR A 54 -4.31 4.95 9.83
C THR A 54 -2.95 4.31 10.07
N GLU A 55 -2.85 3.30 10.94
CA GLU A 55 -1.61 2.54 11.15
C GLU A 55 -1.17 1.81 9.88
N VAL A 56 -2.10 1.14 9.19
CA VAL A 56 -1.84 0.47 7.91
C VAL A 56 -1.40 1.46 6.84
N ALA A 57 -2.02 2.63 6.76
CA ALA A 57 -1.63 3.70 5.83
C ALA A 57 -0.20 4.15 6.08
N LEU A 58 0.17 4.36 7.35
CA LEU A 58 1.52 4.76 7.74
C LEU A 58 2.56 3.70 7.40
N GLU A 59 2.27 2.42 7.65
CA GLU A 59 3.16 1.31 7.28
C GLU A 59 3.41 1.27 5.78
N LYS A 60 2.35 1.38 4.97
CA LYS A 60 2.44 1.41 3.51
C LYS A 60 3.19 2.63 2.98
N ALA A 61 2.97 3.81 3.57
CA ALA A 61 3.67 5.03 3.19
C ALA A 61 5.18 4.92 3.44
N ARG A 62 5.58 4.34 4.58
CA ARG A 62 7.00 4.10 4.89
C ARG A 62 7.62 3.12 3.90
N LYS A 63 6.95 2.00 3.65
CA LYS A 63 7.44 1.02 2.67
C LYS A 63 7.58 1.62 1.28
N LEU A 64 6.60 2.39 0.82
CA LEU A 64 6.67 3.07 -0.48
C LEU A 64 7.85 4.06 -0.55
N ALA A 65 8.13 4.78 0.54
CA ALA A 65 9.30 5.65 0.61
C ALA A 65 10.60 4.84 0.53
N ASP A 66 10.71 3.75 1.30
CA ASP A 66 11.88 2.86 1.28
C ASP A 66 12.11 2.25 -0.12
N ASP A 67 11.04 1.78 -0.78
CA ASP A 67 11.11 1.19 -2.12
C ASP A 67 11.49 2.24 -3.18
N LEU A 68 11.02 3.49 -3.04
CA LEU A 68 11.42 4.60 -3.93
C LEU A 68 12.88 5.02 -3.72
N ASP A 69 13.35 5.09 -2.48
CA ASP A 69 14.74 5.42 -2.15
C ASP A 69 15.72 4.38 -2.71
N VAL A 70 15.33 3.10 -2.76
CA VAL A 70 16.13 2.03 -3.38
C VAL A 70 16.20 2.17 -4.91
N LEU A 71 15.21 2.80 -5.53
CA LEU A 71 15.09 2.96 -6.99
C LEU A 71 15.60 4.30 -7.53
N SER A 72 15.80 5.30 -6.67
CA SER A 72 16.34 6.63 -7.01
C SER A 72 17.86 6.66 -7.06
#